data_AF-A0A6P1ZGH5-F1
#
_entry.id   AF-A0A6P1ZGH5-F1
#
_cell.length_a   1.000
_cell.length_b   1.000
_cell.length_c   1.000
_cell.angle_alpha   90.00
_cell.angle_beta   90.00
_cell.angle_gamma   90.00
#
_symmetry.space_group_name_H-M   'P 1'
#
loop_
_entity.id
_entity.type
_entity.pdbx_description
1 polymer ?
#
loop_
_entity_poly.entity_id
_entity_poly.type
_entity_poly.pdbx_seq_one_letter_code
_entity_poly.pdbx_strand_id
1 'polypeptide(L)'
;MPDPQVTLAIVASRHIQETEIPGVIVAEHHDNGRVKRAFVNGEHVIHTSWGDLVPQYTGDDESRRPRLAAIRLDAEGRLESLALETTQTLDTPLGPLPAELVTFHENGSLKRIFPCNGKLSAFWSWQDEYALAPEIALPLPASLLPEEADDGAAQTARYINFRLDPDGALRSATLWPGETVTLRTPVGPARARVGFALHADGSLASFEPATALAMQTPIGVIHAFDPDPEAISGDVNSLAFAPDGSVARATTVQDIIRVEQADGSTLRFAPRDAEDLCSSSMATPDDSEGMIEAPDPLTVWFENKAVSIAHGRLGASGAQPEPAAVISLDAATFHVEPVRRGLTLAPLSRSCG
;
A
#
# COMPACT_ATOMS: atom_id res chain seq x y z
N MET A 1 16.68 37.56 1.16
CA MET A 1 17.51 37.34 -0.03
C MET A 1 17.17 35.95 -0.53
N PRO A 2 17.02 35.70 -1.85
CA PRO A 2 16.90 34.32 -2.32
C PRO A 2 18.14 33.56 -1.87
N ASP A 3 17.96 32.31 -1.40
CA ASP A 3 19.08 31.47 -1.00
C ASP A 3 20.13 31.41 -2.13
N PRO A 4 21.43 31.38 -1.79
CA PRO A 4 22.48 31.31 -2.80
C PRO A 4 22.23 30.07 -3.66
N GLN A 5 22.18 30.27 -4.98
CA GLN A 5 22.11 29.17 -5.92
C GLN A 5 23.38 28.32 -5.77
N VAL A 6 23.20 27.02 -5.55
CA VAL A 6 24.30 26.07 -5.32
C VAL A 6 24.37 25.08 -6.48
N THR A 7 25.54 24.48 -6.69
CA THR A 7 25.65 23.28 -7.53
C THR A 7 25.38 22.06 -6.66
N LEU A 8 24.34 21.30 -7.00
CA LEU A 8 24.01 20.04 -6.34
C LEU A 8 24.81 18.92 -6.97
N ALA A 9 25.54 18.15 -6.16
CA ALA A 9 26.18 16.91 -6.61
C ALA A 9 25.34 15.71 -6.17
N ILE A 10 24.88 14.92 -7.13
CA ILE A 10 24.27 13.61 -6.89
C ILE A 10 25.39 12.58 -6.90
N VAL A 11 25.56 11.87 -5.79
CA VAL A 11 26.58 10.83 -5.66
C VAL A 11 26.21 9.63 -6.52
N ALA A 12 27.17 9.14 -7.30
CA ALA A 12 27.00 7.93 -8.11
C ALA A 12 26.58 6.73 -7.26
N SER A 13 25.78 5.86 -7.87
CA SER A 13 25.42 4.55 -7.35
C SER A 13 25.48 3.52 -8.48
N ARG A 14 25.07 2.27 -8.24
CA ARG A 14 25.17 1.20 -9.25
C ARG A 14 24.41 1.53 -10.54
N HIS A 15 23.27 2.20 -10.40
CA HIS A 15 22.33 2.47 -11.50
C HIS A 15 22.18 3.94 -11.85
N ILE A 16 22.84 4.86 -11.13
CA ILE A 16 22.70 6.31 -11.31
C ILE A 16 24.09 6.90 -11.40
N GLN A 17 24.34 7.65 -12.47
CA GLN A 17 25.63 8.32 -12.68
C GLN A 17 25.78 9.53 -11.76
N GLU A 18 27.03 9.85 -11.42
CA GLU A 18 27.34 11.12 -10.77
C GLU A 18 26.86 12.27 -11.67
N THR A 19 26.11 13.19 -11.09
CA THR A 19 25.50 14.30 -11.83
C THR A 19 25.65 15.59 -11.04
N GLU A 20 26.18 16.63 -11.66
CA GLU A 20 26.22 17.98 -11.11
C GLU A 20 25.10 18.83 -11.71
N ILE A 21 24.27 19.43 -10.85
CA ILE A 21 23.14 20.26 -11.25
C ILE A 21 23.40 21.68 -10.72
N PRO A 22 23.87 22.60 -11.57
CA PRO A 22 24.12 23.98 -11.17
C PRO A 22 22.80 24.72 -10.92
N GLY A 23 22.86 25.77 -10.11
CA GLY A 23 21.76 26.73 -10.02
C GLY A 23 20.56 26.24 -9.21
N VAL A 24 20.68 25.22 -8.37
CA VAL A 24 19.55 24.73 -7.56
C VAL A 24 19.24 25.66 -6.39
N ILE A 25 18.00 25.59 -5.88
CA ILE A 25 17.60 26.21 -4.61
C ILE A 25 17.45 25.09 -3.58
N VAL A 26 18.25 25.13 -2.52
CA VAL A 26 18.18 24.11 -1.47
C VAL A 26 16.97 24.39 -0.58
N ALA A 27 16.09 23.40 -0.43
CA ALA A 27 14.91 23.49 0.42
C ALA A 27 15.18 23.00 1.84
N GLU A 28 16.05 22.01 1.99
CA GLU A 28 16.31 21.34 3.26
C GLU A 28 17.71 20.72 3.27
N HIS A 29 18.34 20.69 4.45
CA HIS A 29 19.60 19.99 4.70
C HIS A 29 19.38 18.86 5.71
N HIS A 30 20.23 17.83 5.65
CA HIS A 30 20.39 16.85 6.71
C HIS A 30 21.18 17.46 7.88
N ASP A 31 21.14 16.81 9.05
CA ASP A 31 21.89 17.25 10.24
C ASP A 31 23.42 17.32 10.02
N ASN A 32 23.92 16.54 9.06
CA ASN A 32 25.33 16.55 8.65
C ASN A 32 25.69 17.71 7.68
N GLY A 33 24.73 18.60 7.38
CA GLY A 33 24.91 19.76 6.50
C GLY A 33 24.82 19.47 5.01
N ARG A 34 24.61 18.21 4.59
CA ARG A 34 24.41 17.88 3.17
C ARG A 34 23.00 18.24 2.71
N VAL A 35 22.84 18.54 1.42
CA VAL A 35 21.54 18.83 0.82
C VAL A 35 20.64 17.60 0.94
N LYS A 36 19.45 17.80 1.49
CA LYS A 36 18.41 16.78 1.61
C LYS A 36 17.36 16.93 0.51
N ARG A 37 16.96 18.16 0.19
CA ARG A 37 15.95 18.46 -0.83
C ARG A 37 16.31 19.72 -1.60
N ALA A 38 16.08 19.73 -2.90
CA ALA A 38 16.36 20.87 -3.75
C ALA A 38 15.32 21.07 -4.87
N PHE A 39 15.06 22.33 -5.19
CA PHE A 39 14.35 22.75 -6.39
C PHE A 39 15.34 22.92 -7.54
N VAL A 40 14.94 22.47 -8.73
CA VAL A 40 15.70 22.64 -9.97
C VAL A 40 15.17 23.88 -10.73
N ASN A 41 16.05 24.61 -11.41
CA ASN A 41 15.74 25.89 -12.09
C ASN A 41 15.79 25.80 -13.62
N GLY A 42 15.70 24.60 -14.18
CA GLY A 42 15.71 24.36 -15.62
C GLY A 42 15.82 22.87 -15.95
N GLU A 43 15.84 22.57 -17.24
CA GLU A 43 16.00 21.20 -17.71
C GLU A 43 17.41 20.68 -17.40
N HIS A 44 17.45 19.56 -16.70
CA HIS A 44 18.66 18.81 -16.42
C HIS A 44 18.37 17.32 -16.58
N VAL A 45 19.37 16.56 -17.04
CA VAL A 45 19.23 15.12 -17.25
C VAL A 45 20.04 14.39 -16.18
N ILE A 46 19.40 13.42 -15.54
CA ILE A 46 20.06 12.44 -14.66
C ILE A 46 20.10 11.12 -15.43
N HIS A 47 21.30 10.64 -15.74
CA HIS A 47 21.51 9.39 -16.47
C HIS A 47 21.38 8.19 -15.54
N THR A 48 20.46 7.27 -15.87
CA THR A 48 20.24 6.04 -15.10
C THR A 48 20.22 4.79 -15.98
N SER A 49 20.32 3.61 -15.37
CA SER A 49 20.11 2.33 -16.08
C SER A 49 18.68 2.13 -16.59
N TRP A 50 17.74 2.97 -16.17
CA TRP A 50 16.30 2.85 -16.45
C TRP A 50 15.81 3.88 -17.49
N GLY A 51 16.74 4.67 -18.04
CA GLY A 51 16.48 5.81 -18.92
C GLY A 51 17.07 7.11 -18.39
N ASP A 52 17.01 8.14 -19.23
CA ASP A 52 17.35 9.50 -18.87
C ASP A 52 16.17 10.13 -18.13
N LEU A 53 16.41 10.68 -16.94
CA LEU A 53 15.38 11.23 -16.08
C LEU A 53 15.51 12.75 -15.97
N VAL A 54 14.45 13.45 -16.31
CA VAL A 54 14.37 14.92 -16.17
C VAL A 54 13.63 15.27 -14.87
N PRO A 55 14.29 15.87 -13.86
CA PRO A 55 13.64 16.36 -12.64
C PRO A 55 12.61 17.44 -12.96
N GLN A 56 11.54 17.54 -12.16
CA GLN A 56 10.62 18.66 -12.25
C GLN A 56 11.34 19.98 -11.97
N TYR A 57 11.19 20.94 -12.88
CA TYR A 57 11.67 22.31 -12.73
C TYR A 57 10.57 23.34 -13.00
N THR A 58 9.45 22.94 -13.59
CA THR A 58 8.25 23.76 -13.71
C THR A 58 7.19 23.40 -12.68
N GLY A 59 6.18 24.26 -12.54
CA GLY A 59 5.03 24.02 -11.68
C GLY A 59 4.39 25.32 -11.23
N ASP A 60 3.08 25.28 -11.04
CA ASP A 60 2.27 26.40 -10.56
C ASP A 60 1.48 25.93 -9.34
N ASP A 61 1.45 26.73 -8.28
CA ASP A 61 0.91 26.33 -6.96
C ASP A 61 -0.60 26.04 -7.00
N GLU A 62 -1.31 26.61 -7.98
CA GLU A 62 -2.73 26.38 -8.25
C GLU A 62 -2.99 25.21 -9.20
N SER A 63 -1.95 24.58 -9.76
CA SER A 63 -2.09 23.49 -10.72
C SER A 63 -2.06 22.10 -10.06
N ARG A 64 -2.48 21.06 -10.82
CA ARG A 64 -2.29 19.64 -10.47
C ARG A 64 -0.86 19.33 -10.03
N ARG A 65 0.13 19.96 -10.66
CA ARG A 65 1.56 19.73 -10.43
C ARG A 65 2.21 21.02 -9.93
N PRO A 66 2.07 21.32 -8.62
CA PRO A 66 2.78 22.45 -8.03
C PRO A 66 4.29 22.24 -8.13
N ARG A 67 5.03 23.33 -7.97
CA ARG A 67 6.49 23.25 -7.99
C ARG A 67 6.99 22.50 -6.77
N LEU A 68 7.63 21.34 -6.96
CA LEU A 68 8.19 20.53 -5.88
C LEU A 68 9.70 20.73 -5.77
N ALA A 69 10.22 20.49 -4.55
CA ALA A 69 11.64 20.18 -4.38
C ALA A 69 11.89 18.78 -4.96
N ALA A 70 12.05 18.74 -6.29
CA ALA A 70 11.96 17.55 -7.11
C ALA A 70 13.02 16.50 -6.80
N ILE A 71 14.19 16.93 -6.33
CA ILE A 71 15.30 16.06 -5.95
C ILE A 71 15.33 15.91 -4.44
N ARG A 72 15.30 14.66 -3.96
CA ARG A 72 15.56 14.30 -2.57
C ARG A 72 16.76 13.36 -2.51
N LEU A 73 17.68 13.65 -1.60
CA LEU A 73 18.89 12.87 -1.37
C LEU A 73 18.90 12.27 0.04
N ASP A 74 19.55 11.12 0.18
CA ASP A 74 19.88 10.54 1.49
C ASP A 74 21.02 11.32 2.18
N ALA A 75 21.39 10.91 3.39
CA ALA A 75 22.44 11.57 4.16
C ALA A 75 23.82 11.47 3.50
N GLU A 76 24.00 10.52 2.58
CA GLU A 76 25.20 10.24 1.80
C GLU A 76 25.19 10.96 0.44
N GLY A 77 24.14 11.72 0.13
CA GLY A 77 24.02 12.49 -1.12
C GLY A 77 23.60 11.65 -2.33
N ARG A 78 23.11 10.42 -2.12
CA ARG A 78 22.57 9.57 -3.18
C ARG A 78 21.12 9.89 -3.41
N LEU A 79 20.64 9.66 -4.63
CA LEU A 79 19.26 9.96 -5.00
C LEU A 79 18.28 9.04 -4.25
N GLU A 80 17.39 9.63 -3.45
CA GLU A 80 16.36 8.91 -2.68
C GLU A 80 15.02 8.94 -3.44
N SER A 81 14.65 10.10 -3.99
CA SER A 81 13.45 10.25 -4.82
C SER A 81 13.59 11.37 -5.84
N LEU A 82 12.88 11.22 -6.96
CA LEU A 82 12.88 12.16 -8.07
C LEU A 82 11.46 12.36 -8.60
N ALA A 83 10.89 13.55 -8.39
CA ALA A 83 9.70 13.98 -9.11
C ALA A 83 10.10 14.43 -10.52
N LEU A 84 9.40 13.94 -11.53
CA LEU A 84 9.76 14.12 -12.93
C LEU A 84 9.00 15.29 -13.55
N GLU A 85 9.61 15.94 -14.55
CA GLU A 85 9.03 17.10 -15.23
C GLU A 85 7.78 16.74 -16.03
N THR A 86 7.78 15.58 -16.66
CA THR A 86 6.64 14.97 -17.36
C THR A 86 6.66 13.48 -17.10
N THR A 87 5.57 12.80 -17.44
CA THR A 87 5.54 11.33 -17.45
C THR A 87 6.62 10.80 -18.38
N GLN A 88 7.54 10.01 -17.84
CA GLN A 88 8.61 9.35 -18.58
C GLN A 88 8.45 7.83 -18.49
N THR A 89 8.76 7.13 -19.58
CA THR A 89 8.76 5.67 -19.61
C THR A 89 10.10 5.15 -19.11
N LEU A 90 10.05 4.25 -18.14
CA LEU A 90 11.21 3.59 -17.55
C LEU A 90 11.35 2.17 -18.10
N ASP A 91 12.55 1.79 -18.53
CA ASP A 91 12.83 0.42 -18.99
C ASP A 91 13.09 -0.50 -17.80
N THR A 92 12.04 -1.09 -17.21
CA THR A 92 12.16 -1.87 -15.96
C THR A 92 12.20 -3.38 -16.20
N PRO A 93 12.61 -4.20 -15.21
CA PRO A 93 12.49 -5.66 -15.29
C PRO A 93 11.05 -6.17 -15.43
N LEU A 94 10.04 -5.36 -15.08
CA LEU A 94 8.62 -5.65 -15.30
C LEU A 94 8.13 -5.22 -16.68
N GLY A 95 9.03 -4.73 -17.55
CA GLY A 95 8.71 -4.07 -18.80
C GLY A 95 8.68 -2.55 -18.68
N PRO A 96 8.32 -1.85 -19.77
CA PRO A 96 8.25 -0.39 -19.78
C PRO A 96 7.13 0.11 -18.86
N LEU A 97 7.45 0.98 -17.90
CA LEU A 97 6.49 1.55 -16.95
C LEU A 97 6.51 3.09 -17.00
N PRO A 98 5.35 3.76 -17.08
CA PRO A 98 5.28 5.21 -16.99
C PRO A 98 5.49 5.68 -15.55
N ALA A 99 6.13 6.84 -15.38
CA ALA A 99 6.35 7.44 -14.08
C ALA A 99 6.31 8.97 -14.12
N GLU A 100 5.68 9.58 -13.12
CA GLU A 100 5.84 11.00 -12.76
C GLU A 100 6.65 11.18 -11.46
N LEU A 101 6.80 10.11 -10.66
CA LEU A 101 7.66 10.07 -9.48
C LEU A 101 8.30 8.70 -9.36
N VAL A 102 9.59 8.70 -9.02
CA VAL A 102 10.34 7.48 -8.67
C VAL A 102 11.05 7.64 -7.35
N THR A 103 11.23 6.52 -6.64
CA THR A 103 12.09 6.43 -5.47
C THR A 103 13.10 5.32 -5.66
N PHE A 104 14.23 5.41 -4.96
CA PHE A 104 15.36 4.51 -5.14
C PHE A 104 15.76 3.83 -3.83
N HIS A 105 16.39 2.67 -3.98
CA HIS A 105 17.18 2.04 -2.91
C HIS A 105 18.56 2.71 -2.85
N GLU A 106 19.31 2.46 -1.77
CA GLU A 106 20.66 3.04 -1.59
C GLU A 106 21.65 2.70 -2.72
N ASN A 107 21.46 1.56 -3.40
CA ASN A 107 22.28 1.14 -4.53
C ASN A 107 21.86 1.81 -5.86
N GLY A 108 20.83 2.65 -5.86
CA GLY A 108 20.27 3.34 -7.03
C GLY A 108 19.26 2.54 -7.85
N SER A 109 18.94 1.30 -7.49
CA SER A 109 17.85 0.58 -8.16
C SER A 109 16.49 1.17 -7.78
N LEU A 110 15.51 1.00 -8.67
CA LEU A 110 14.16 1.50 -8.45
C LEU A 110 13.54 0.82 -7.22
N LYS A 111 12.94 1.61 -6.34
CA LYS A 111 12.23 1.16 -5.13
C LYS A 111 10.73 1.30 -5.28
N ARG A 112 10.26 2.44 -5.76
CA ARG A 112 8.86 2.65 -6.13
C ARG A 112 8.73 3.49 -7.39
N ILE A 113 7.70 3.17 -8.18
CA ILE A 113 7.34 3.86 -9.41
C ILE A 113 5.89 4.31 -9.28
N PHE A 114 5.65 5.60 -9.49
CA PHE A 114 4.32 6.21 -9.44
C PHE A 114 3.98 6.74 -10.84
N PRO A 115 3.01 6.12 -11.56
CA PRO A 115 2.57 6.60 -12.87
C PRO A 115 2.06 8.05 -12.84
N CYS A 116 1.49 8.46 -11.71
CA CYS A 116 0.96 9.79 -11.48
C CYS A 116 1.43 10.36 -10.14
N ASN A 117 1.68 11.67 -10.08
CA ASN A 117 2.18 12.39 -8.91
C ASN A 117 1.55 13.79 -8.79
N GLY A 118 0.23 13.88 -8.99
CA GLY A 118 -0.55 15.10 -8.80
C GLY A 118 -0.87 15.38 -7.33
N LYS A 119 -0.97 16.67 -6.98
CA LYS A 119 -1.45 17.11 -5.66
C LYS A 119 -2.98 17.18 -5.67
N LEU A 120 -3.61 16.50 -4.73
CA LEU A 120 -5.05 16.67 -4.48
C LEU A 120 -5.31 18.06 -3.87
N SER A 121 -6.37 18.71 -4.34
CA SER A 121 -6.77 20.05 -3.89
C SER A 121 -8.29 20.22 -3.99
N ALA A 122 -8.82 21.38 -3.59
CA ALA A 122 -10.24 21.70 -3.76
C ALA A 122 -10.70 21.69 -5.23
N PHE A 123 -9.76 21.82 -6.18
CA PHE A 123 -10.03 21.82 -7.63
C PHE A 123 -9.47 20.60 -8.35
N TRP A 124 -8.84 19.67 -7.63
CA TRP A 124 -8.25 18.46 -8.19
C TRP A 124 -8.50 17.28 -7.27
N SER A 125 -9.48 16.46 -7.65
CA SER A 125 -9.90 15.30 -6.89
C SER A 125 -9.06 14.05 -7.23
N TRP A 126 -9.25 13.00 -6.44
CA TRP A 126 -8.66 11.70 -6.77
C TRP A 126 -9.28 11.10 -8.05
N GLN A 127 -10.53 11.45 -8.38
CA GLN A 127 -11.15 11.03 -9.64
C GLN A 127 -10.49 11.70 -10.86
N ASP A 128 -10.11 12.97 -10.73
CA ASP A 128 -9.37 13.68 -11.79
C ASP A 128 -8.00 13.03 -12.01
N GLU A 129 -7.31 12.67 -10.93
CA GLU A 129 -6.03 11.96 -10.99
C GLU A 129 -6.19 10.54 -11.59
N TYR A 130 -7.25 9.82 -11.19
CA TYR A 130 -7.59 8.51 -11.74
C TYR A 130 -7.83 8.56 -13.26
N ALA A 131 -8.49 9.60 -13.75
CA ALA A 131 -8.76 9.78 -15.18
C ALA A 131 -7.48 9.93 -16.02
N LEU A 132 -6.40 10.44 -15.42
CA LEU A 132 -5.09 10.52 -16.05
C LEU A 132 -4.26 9.23 -15.94
N ALA A 133 -4.56 8.35 -14.97
CA ALA A 133 -3.78 7.14 -14.76
C ALA A 133 -3.77 6.25 -16.03
N PRO A 134 -2.65 5.68 -16.45
CA PRO A 134 -2.65 4.73 -17.55
C PRO A 134 -3.18 3.38 -17.07
N GLU A 135 -3.88 2.67 -17.96
CA GLU A 135 -4.04 1.22 -17.80
C GLU A 135 -2.67 0.58 -18.08
N ILE A 136 -2.23 -0.28 -17.18
CA ILE A 136 -0.94 -0.96 -17.26
C ILE A 136 -1.21 -2.46 -17.24
N ALA A 137 -0.70 -3.16 -18.24
CA ALA A 137 -0.65 -4.61 -18.25
C ALA A 137 0.57 -5.06 -17.42
N LEU A 138 0.34 -5.47 -16.17
CA LEU A 138 1.40 -5.89 -15.27
C LEU A 138 1.68 -7.40 -15.43
N PRO A 139 2.87 -7.82 -15.88
CA PRO A 139 3.22 -9.24 -15.88
C PRO A 139 3.32 -9.74 -14.44
N LEU A 140 2.67 -10.87 -14.16
CA LEU A 140 2.72 -11.52 -12.84
C LEU A 140 3.36 -12.91 -12.95
N PRO A 141 3.98 -13.41 -11.87
CA PRO A 141 4.36 -14.82 -11.79
C PRO A 141 3.17 -15.74 -12.12
N ALA A 142 3.42 -16.81 -12.86
CA ALA A 142 2.39 -17.79 -13.25
C ALA A 142 1.63 -18.39 -12.05
N SER A 143 2.27 -18.46 -10.88
CA SER A 143 1.65 -18.90 -9.62
C SER A 143 0.49 -18.01 -9.15
N LEU A 144 0.44 -16.75 -9.58
CA LEU A 144 -0.60 -15.78 -9.24
C LEU A 144 -1.67 -15.65 -10.32
N LEU A 145 -1.45 -16.23 -11.49
CA LEU A 145 -2.37 -16.12 -12.61
C LEU A 145 -3.40 -17.26 -12.58
N PRO A 146 -4.60 -17.05 -13.16
CA PRO A 146 -5.56 -18.14 -13.37
C PRO A 146 -4.94 -19.31 -14.16
N GLU A 147 -5.38 -20.55 -13.93
CA GLU A 147 -4.78 -21.75 -14.56
C GLU A 147 -4.85 -21.76 -16.09
N GLU A 148 -5.80 -21.02 -16.66
CA GLU A 148 -5.99 -20.88 -18.11
C GLU A 148 -5.12 -19.76 -18.72
N ALA A 149 -4.34 -19.04 -17.91
CA ALA A 149 -3.49 -17.95 -18.38
C ALA A 149 -2.20 -18.50 -19.00
N ASP A 150 -1.85 -18.00 -20.18
CA ASP A 150 -0.58 -18.31 -20.83
C ASP A 150 0.62 -17.85 -19.99
N ASP A 151 1.76 -18.51 -20.16
CA ASP A 151 3.02 -18.10 -19.53
C ASP A 151 3.39 -16.67 -20.01
N GLY A 152 3.56 -15.75 -19.06
CA GLY A 152 3.73 -14.32 -19.35
C GLY A 152 2.45 -13.49 -19.47
N ALA A 153 1.28 -14.04 -19.14
CA ALA A 153 0.05 -13.25 -19.07
C ALA A 153 0.12 -12.13 -18.01
N ALA A 154 -0.56 -11.03 -18.31
CA ALA A 154 -0.54 -9.82 -17.50
C ALA A 154 -1.93 -9.51 -16.93
N GLN A 155 -1.97 -8.84 -15.78
CA GLN A 155 -3.19 -8.25 -15.23
C GLN A 155 -3.24 -6.77 -15.60
N THR A 156 -4.24 -6.38 -16.37
CA THR A 156 -4.48 -4.99 -16.74
C THR A 156 -5.34 -4.29 -15.70
N ALA A 157 -4.82 -3.20 -15.14
CA ALA A 157 -5.54 -2.31 -14.23
C ALA A 157 -4.87 -0.94 -14.21
N ARG A 158 -5.47 0.02 -13.50
CA ARG A 158 -4.80 1.28 -13.14
C ARG A 158 -4.13 1.13 -11.78
N TYR A 159 -2.87 1.57 -11.70
CA TYR A 159 -2.06 1.46 -10.49
C TYR A 159 -1.66 2.84 -9.96
N ILE A 160 -1.69 2.99 -8.64
CA ILE A 160 -1.13 4.15 -7.93
C ILE A 160 0.39 4.03 -7.89
N ASN A 161 0.92 2.86 -7.55
CA ASN A 161 2.35 2.62 -7.53
C ASN A 161 2.70 1.13 -7.60
N PHE A 162 3.97 0.88 -7.96
CA PHE A 162 4.63 -0.40 -7.86
C PHE A 162 5.79 -0.28 -6.88
N ARG A 163 6.01 -1.30 -6.04
CA ARG A 163 7.20 -1.41 -5.19
C ARG A 163 8.08 -2.55 -5.70
N LEU A 164 9.36 -2.27 -5.82
CA LEU A 164 10.37 -3.22 -6.26
C LEU A 164 11.39 -3.46 -5.14
N ASP A 165 12.01 -4.63 -5.13
CA ASP A 165 13.21 -4.87 -4.33
C ASP A 165 14.48 -4.36 -5.02
N PRO A 166 15.64 -4.44 -4.35
CA PRO A 166 16.89 -3.96 -4.93
C PRO A 166 17.32 -4.65 -6.23
N ASP A 167 16.81 -5.85 -6.51
CA ASP A 167 17.08 -6.62 -7.73
C ASP A 167 16.04 -6.35 -8.83
N GLY A 168 15.01 -5.55 -8.53
CA GLY A 168 13.97 -5.11 -9.47
C GLY A 168 12.77 -6.04 -9.55
N ALA A 169 12.66 -7.04 -8.68
CA ALA A 169 11.48 -7.90 -8.62
C ALA A 169 10.31 -7.18 -7.95
N LEU A 170 9.09 -7.43 -8.43
CA LEU A 170 7.87 -6.85 -7.86
C LEU A 170 7.67 -7.35 -6.43
N ARG A 171 7.45 -6.41 -5.50
CA ARG A 171 7.11 -6.70 -4.10
C ARG A 171 5.70 -6.33 -3.73
N SER A 172 5.12 -5.36 -4.41
CA SER A 172 3.70 -5.03 -4.27
C SER A 172 3.25 -4.10 -5.38
N ALA A 173 1.95 -4.13 -5.63
CA ALA A 173 1.28 -3.19 -6.51
C ALA A 173 0.07 -2.60 -5.78
N THR A 174 -0.09 -1.29 -5.88
CA THR A 174 -1.23 -0.56 -5.33
C THR A 174 -2.15 -0.15 -6.47
N LEU A 175 -3.41 -0.54 -6.39
CA LEU A 175 -4.47 -0.28 -7.36
C LEU A 175 -5.18 1.05 -7.04
N TRP A 176 -5.69 1.69 -8.09
CA TRP A 176 -6.61 2.81 -7.88
C TRP A 176 -7.94 2.35 -7.24
N PRO A 177 -8.64 3.20 -6.47
CA PRO A 177 -9.98 2.89 -5.98
C PRO A 177 -10.92 2.50 -7.12
N GLY A 178 -11.63 1.38 -6.96
CA GLY A 178 -12.53 0.82 -7.97
C GLY A 178 -11.89 -0.22 -8.90
N GLU A 179 -10.56 -0.21 -9.02
CA GLU A 179 -9.82 -1.24 -9.77
C GLU A 179 -9.75 -2.54 -9.00
N THR A 180 -9.72 -3.65 -9.74
CA THR A 180 -9.47 -4.97 -9.18
C THR A 180 -8.65 -5.82 -10.13
N VAL A 181 -7.79 -6.66 -9.57
CA VAL A 181 -7.11 -7.73 -10.31
C VAL A 181 -7.55 -9.09 -9.79
N THR A 182 -7.52 -10.11 -10.65
CA THR A 182 -7.83 -11.48 -10.22
C THR A 182 -6.53 -12.23 -9.97
N LEU A 183 -6.39 -12.75 -8.75
CA LEU A 183 -5.22 -13.48 -8.31
C LEU A 183 -5.60 -14.93 -8.00
N ARG A 184 -4.73 -15.86 -8.39
CA ARG A 184 -4.68 -17.18 -7.77
C ARG A 184 -4.04 -17.01 -6.39
N THR A 185 -4.74 -17.48 -5.37
CA THR A 185 -4.28 -17.39 -3.98
C THR A 185 -4.21 -18.79 -3.36
N PRO A 186 -3.50 -18.97 -2.23
CA PRO A 186 -3.51 -20.24 -1.50
C PRO A 186 -4.89 -20.74 -1.07
N VAL A 187 -5.89 -19.84 -1.01
CA VAL A 187 -7.28 -20.16 -0.64
C VAL A 187 -8.23 -20.18 -1.85
N GLY A 188 -7.67 -20.23 -3.06
CA GLY A 188 -8.42 -20.25 -4.33
C GLY A 188 -8.35 -18.91 -5.08
N PRO A 189 -8.96 -18.82 -6.27
CA PRO A 189 -9.02 -17.58 -7.03
C PRO A 189 -9.79 -16.49 -6.27
N ALA A 190 -9.24 -15.29 -6.19
CA ALA A 190 -9.86 -14.16 -5.52
C ALA A 190 -9.59 -12.85 -6.26
N ARG A 191 -10.50 -11.89 -6.13
CA ARG A 191 -10.30 -10.51 -6.61
C ARG A 191 -9.65 -9.68 -5.51
N ALA A 192 -8.53 -9.06 -5.83
CA ALA A 192 -7.89 -8.06 -4.98
C ALA A 192 -8.41 -6.67 -5.34
N ARG A 193 -8.75 -5.87 -4.32
CA ARG A 193 -8.91 -4.40 -4.40
C ARG A 193 -7.74 -3.77 -3.65
N VAL A 194 -7.50 -2.46 -3.79
CA VAL A 194 -6.38 -1.72 -3.14
C VAL A 194 -4.98 -2.18 -3.54
N GLY A 195 -4.66 -3.47 -3.50
CA GLY A 195 -3.38 -4.00 -3.92
C GLY A 195 -3.09 -5.40 -3.41
N PHE A 196 -1.85 -5.82 -3.65
CA PHE A 196 -1.28 -7.08 -3.19
C PHE A 196 0.22 -6.94 -3.00
N ALA A 197 0.79 -7.83 -2.18
CA ALA A 197 2.21 -7.92 -1.90
C ALA A 197 2.74 -9.34 -2.09
N LEU A 198 4.02 -9.46 -2.43
CA LEU A 198 4.71 -10.70 -2.76
C LEU A 198 5.90 -10.97 -1.83
N HIS A 199 6.14 -12.25 -1.56
CA HIS A 199 7.34 -12.76 -0.93
C HIS A 199 8.54 -12.66 -1.89
N ALA A 200 9.74 -12.97 -1.40
CA ALA A 200 10.96 -12.89 -2.21
C ALA A 200 11.03 -13.91 -3.36
N ASP A 201 10.32 -15.02 -3.23
CA ASP A 201 10.18 -16.02 -4.27
C ASP A 201 9.05 -15.71 -5.27
N GLY A 202 8.38 -14.56 -5.12
CA GLY A 202 7.25 -14.15 -5.97
C GLY A 202 5.91 -14.78 -5.59
N SER A 203 5.84 -15.59 -4.53
CA SER A 203 4.57 -16.11 -4.00
C SER A 203 3.75 -15.00 -3.31
N LEU A 204 2.44 -15.18 -3.23
CA LEU A 204 1.54 -14.17 -2.65
C LEU A 204 1.78 -14.03 -1.14
N ALA A 205 2.17 -12.84 -0.70
CA ALA A 205 2.34 -12.53 0.72
C ALA A 205 1.09 -11.97 1.36
N SER A 206 0.38 -11.08 0.67
CA SER A 206 -0.90 -10.55 1.14
C SER A 206 -1.70 -9.90 0.01
N PHE A 207 -3.00 -9.74 0.20
CA PHE A 207 -3.85 -8.94 -0.69
C PHE A 207 -5.11 -8.48 0.07
N GLU A 208 -5.72 -7.41 -0.41
CA GLU A 208 -6.97 -6.90 0.17
C GLU A 208 -8.16 -7.45 -0.63
N PRO A 209 -9.00 -8.33 -0.05
CA PRO A 209 -10.11 -8.94 -0.78
C PRO A 209 -11.14 -7.90 -1.24
N ALA A 210 -11.61 -8.03 -2.49
CA ALA A 210 -12.67 -7.17 -3.02
C ALA A 210 -14.02 -7.36 -2.30
N THR A 211 -14.22 -8.54 -1.73
CA THR A 211 -15.37 -8.94 -0.92
C THR A 211 -14.91 -9.88 0.18
N ALA A 212 -15.73 -10.07 1.21
CA ALA A 212 -15.44 -11.03 2.26
C ALA A 212 -15.11 -12.42 1.71
N LEU A 213 -13.92 -12.90 2.05
CA LEU A 213 -13.38 -14.15 1.56
C LEU A 213 -13.28 -15.16 2.70
N ALA A 214 -14.09 -16.21 2.62
CA ALA A 214 -14.02 -17.33 3.54
C ALA A 214 -12.71 -18.10 3.33
N MET A 215 -11.98 -18.35 4.41
CA MET A 215 -10.73 -19.11 4.38
C MET A 215 -10.65 -20.06 5.56
N GLN A 216 -10.06 -21.23 5.33
CA GLN A 216 -9.75 -22.16 6.42
C GLN A 216 -8.54 -21.64 7.21
N THR A 217 -8.68 -21.53 8.53
CA THR A 217 -7.59 -21.20 9.45
C THR A 217 -7.46 -22.28 10.54
N PRO A 218 -6.39 -22.26 11.35
CA PRO A 218 -6.24 -23.18 12.48
C PRO A 218 -7.37 -23.12 13.52
N ILE A 219 -8.12 -22.01 13.60
CA ILE A 219 -9.20 -21.82 14.57
C ILE A 219 -10.60 -21.96 13.97
N GLY A 220 -10.72 -22.26 12.68
CA GLY A 220 -11.99 -22.36 11.97
C GLY A 220 -12.01 -21.55 10.67
N VAL A 221 -13.20 -21.40 10.08
CA VAL A 221 -13.39 -20.58 8.89
C VAL A 221 -13.54 -19.13 9.29
N ILE A 222 -12.72 -18.25 8.72
CA ILE A 222 -12.78 -16.79 8.93
C ILE A 222 -13.04 -16.12 7.58
N HIS A 223 -13.78 -15.01 7.59
CA HIS A 223 -14.10 -14.18 6.43
C HIS A 223 -13.21 -12.93 6.42
N ALA A 224 -12.12 -12.96 5.65
CA ALA A 224 -11.21 -11.82 5.53
C ALA A 224 -11.88 -10.68 4.77
N PHE A 225 -12.00 -9.53 5.43
CA PHE A 225 -12.43 -8.27 4.84
C PHE A 225 -12.24 -7.13 5.82
N ASP A 226 -11.56 -6.07 5.38
CA ASP A 226 -11.64 -4.77 6.02
C ASP A 226 -12.46 -3.85 5.12
N PRO A 227 -13.65 -3.37 5.52
CA PRO A 227 -14.48 -2.50 4.69
C PRO A 227 -13.84 -1.14 4.41
N ASP A 228 -12.91 -0.70 5.26
CA ASP A 228 -12.24 0.60 5.21
C ASP A 228 -10.71 0.42 5.33
N PRO A 229 -10.09 -0.27 4.35
CA PRO A 229 -8.67 -0.53 4.36
C PRO A 229 -7.90 0.77 4.15
N GLU A 230 -6.67 0.82 4.67
CA GLU A 230 -5.77 1.92 4.37
C GLU A 230 -5.33 1.86 2.90
N ALA A 231 -6.10 2.49 2.01
CA ALA A 231 -5.94 2.41 0.55
C ALA A 231 -4.74 3.22 0.00
N ILE A 232 -3.75 3.52 0.85
CA ILE A 232 -2.54 4.27 0.49
C ILE A 232 -1.49 3.32 -0.11
N SER A 233 -1.51 2.04 0.28
CA SER A 233 -0.50 1.07 -0.14
C SER A 233 -1.06 -0.35 -0.20
N GLY A 234 -0.72 -1.07 -1.27
CA GLY A 234 -0.93 -2.51 -1.40
C GLY A 234 0.06 -3.36 -0.61
N ASP A 235 0.93 -2.76 0.20
CA ASP A 235 1.96 -3.46 1.00
C ASP A 235 1.34 -4.18 2.21
N VAL A 236 0.23 -3.65 2.74
CA VAL A 236 -0.40 -4.08 3.99
C VAL A 236 -1.87 -4.33 3.72
N ASN A 237 -2.31 -5.58 3.88
CA ASN A 237 -3.66 -5.98 3.52
C ASN A 237 -4.31 -6.88 4.58
N SER A 238 -5.64 -6.99 4.50
CA SER A 238 -6.47 -7.78 5.44
C SER A 238 -6.16 -9.26 5.46
N LEU A 239 -5.70 -9.85 4.34
CA LEU A 239 -5.35 -11.27 4.28
C LEU A 239 -3.88 -11.43 3.93
N ALA A 240 -3.14 -12.15 4.77
CA ALA A 240 -1.74 -12.48 4.55
C ALA A 240 -1.43 -13.96 4.73
N PHE A 241 -0.41 -14.40 4.00
CA PHE A 241 0.07 -15.77 3.94
C PHE A 241 1.54 -15.86 4.36
N ALA A 242 1.88 -16.95 5.03
CA ALA A 242 3.27 -17.35 5.20
C ALA A 242 3.83 -17.86 3.85
N PRO A 243 5.17 -17.97 3.70
CA PRO A 243 5.79 -18.46 2.46
C PRO A 243 5.33 -19.87 2.02
N ASP A 244 4.83 -20.69 2.96
CA ASP A 244 4.27 -22.02 2.65
C ASP A 244 2.82 -21.97 2.15
N GLY A 245 2.23 -20.77 2.05
CA GLY A 245 0.84 -20.54 1.63
C GLY A 245 -0.19 -20.68 2.76
N SER A 246 0.22 -21.02 3.99
CA SER A 246 -0.70 -21.03 5.12
C SER A 246 -1.16 -19.61 5.48
N VAL A 247 -2.40 -19.47 5.97
CA VAL A 247 -2.92 -18.18 6.43
C VAL A 247 -2.13 -17.74 7.66
N ALA A 248 -1.40 -16.63 7.52
CA ALA A 248 -0.62 -16.04 8.60
C ALA A 248 -1.44 -15.00 9.37
N ARG A 249 -2.35 -14.29 8.68
CA ARG A 249 -3.17 -13.24 9.28
C ARG A 249 -4.47 -13.01 8.50
N ALA A 250 -5.53 -12.67 9.24
CA ALA A 250 -6.80 -12.23 8.70
C ALA A 250 -7.38 -11.07 9.52
N THR A 251 -7.92 -10.07 8.83
CA THR A 251 -8.76 -9.01 9.40
C THR A 251 -10.22 -9.30 9.04
N THR A 252 -11.14 -9.27 10.00
CA THR A 252 -12.56 -9.58 9.81
C THR A 252 -13.46 -8.58 10.54
N VAL A 253 -14.55 -8.22 9.87
CA VAL A 253 -15.71 -7.52 10.46
C VAL A 253 -16.95 -8.41 10.56
N GLN A 254 -16.82 -9.68 10.16
CA GLN A 254 -17.94 -10.60 10.00
C GLN A 254 -17.92 -11.77 10.97
N ASP A 255 -16.83 -12.01 11.69
CA ASP A 255 -16.70 -13.19 12.54
C ASP A 255 -16.54 -12.86 14.02
N ILE A 256 -17.16 -13.68 14.85
CA ILE A 256 -16.98 -13.73 16.30
C ILE A 256 -16.12 -14.96 16.60
N ILE A 257 -15.12 -14.78 17.46
CA ILE A 257 -14.25 -15.86 17.91
C ILE A 257 -14.59 -16.15 19.37
N ARG A 258 -15.04 -17.38 19.63
CA ARG A 258 -15.20 -17.92 20.99
C ARG A 258 -14.08 -18.90 21.28
N VAL A 259 -13.54 -18.79 22.48
CA VAL A 259 -12.43 -19.62 22.96
C VAL A 259 -12.86 -20.28 24.24
N GLU A 260 -12.93 -21.61 24.25
CA GLU A 260 -13.13 -22.41 25.46
C GLU A 260 -11.76 -22.88 25.97
N GLN A 261 -11.37 -22.41 27.15
CA GLN A 261 -10.10 -22.78 27.78
C GLN A 261 -10.23 -24.11 28.54
N ALA A 262 -9.08 -24.74 28.81
CA ALA A 262 -9.02 -26.02 29.53
C ALA A 262 -9.64 -25.99 30.94
N ASP A 263 -9.73 -24.82 31.57
CA ASP A 263 -10.38 -24.62 32.87
C ASP A 263 -11.92 -24.43 32.78
N GLY A 264 -12.47 -24.47 31.56
CA GLY A 264 -13.89 -24.28 31.29
C GLY A 264 -14.31 -22.81 31.15
N SER A 265 -13.39 -21.85 31.31
CA SER A 265 -13.68 -20.44 31.06
C SER A 265 -13.84 -20.17 29.55
N THR A 266 -14.66 -19.17 29.21
CA THR A 266 -14.92 -18.81 27.82
C THR A 266 -14.56 -17.35 27.57
N LEU A 267 -13.76 -17.10 26.53
CA LEU A 267 -13.51 -15.77 26.00
C LEU A 267 -14.31 -15.56 24.71
N ARG A 268 -14.75 -14.33 24.46
CA ARG A 268 -15.46 -13.95 23.25
C ARG A 268 -14.88 -12.67 22.68
N PHE A 269 -14.46 -12.72 21.42
CA PHE A 269 -13.97 -11.58 20.66
C PHE A 269 -14.94 -11.34 19.51
N ALA A 270 -15.41 -10.09 19.37
CA ALA A 270 -16.24 -9.67 18.25
C ALA A 270 -15.72 -8.31 17.73
N PRO A 271 -15.89 -8.01 16.43
CA PRO A 271 -15.75 -6.66 15.91
C PRO A 271 -16.65 -5.71 16.71
N ARG A 272 -16.19 -4.48 16.97
CA ARG A 272 -16.99 -3.51 17.73
C ARG A 272 -17.78 -2.65 16.76
N ASP A 273 -19.00 -2.31 17.14
CA ASP A 273 -19.73 -1.27 16.42
C ASP A 273 -19.07 0.08 16.68
N ALA A 274 -19.10 0.98 15.70
CA ALA A 274 -18.57 2.31 15.90
C ALA A 274 -19.31 3.09 17.00
N GLU A 275 -20.59 2.77 17.23
CA GLU A 275 -21.37 3.35 18.35
C GLU A 275 -20.83 2.94 19.74
N ASP A 276 -20.17 1.78 19.86
CA ASP A 276 -19.60 1.32 21.15
C ASP A 276 -18.41 2.18 21.60
N LEU A 277 -17.75 2.88 20.67
CA LEU A 277 -16.61 3.76 20.93
C LEU A 277 -17.02 5.17 21.40
N CYS A 278 -18.28 5.57 21.14
CA CYS A 278 -18.82 6.89 21.46
C CYS A 278 -19.62 6.96 22.77
N SER A 279 -19.45 6.00 23.69
CA SER A 279 -20.07 6.07 25.02
C SER A 279 -19.29 6.92 26.04
N SER A 280 -18.16 7.54 25.64
CA SER A 280 -17.40 8.46 26.50
C SER A 280 -16.82 9.68 25.77
N SER A 281 -17.64 10.54 25.18
CA SER A 281 -17.47 12.00 25.27
C SER A 281 -18.69 12.72 24.67
N MET A 282 -18.98 13.92 25.17
CA MET A 282 -20.20 14.67 24.94
C MET A 282 -20.51 14.91 23.44
N ALA A 283 -21.62 14.36 22.96
CA ALA A 283 -22.19 14.72 21.66
C ALA A 283 -22.85 16.11 21.76
N THR A 284 -22.40 17.06 20.93
CA THR A 284 -23.16 18.26 20.60
C THR A 284 -24.13 17.97 19.45
N PRO A 285 -25.36 18.54 19.43
CA PRO A 285 -26.46 17.97 18.66
C PRO A 285 -26.55 18.36 17.16
N ASP A 286 -25.47 18.76 16.49
CA ASP A 286 -25.58 19.42 15.16
C ASP A 286 -24.86 18.75 13.98
N ASP A 287 -24.23 17.59 14.16
CA ASP A 287 -23.59 16.86 13.06
C ASP A 287 -24.44 15.65 12.63
N SER A 288 -25.48 15.92 11.84
CA SER A 288 -26.37 14.89 11.29
C SER A 288 -26.43 14.90 9.76
N GLU A 289 -25.29 14.64 9.13
CA GLU A 289 -25.25 13.84 7.90
C GLU A 289 -24.42 12.59 8.18
N GLY A 290 -25.11 11.46 8.33
CA GLY A 290 -24.60 10.23 8.93
C GLY A 290 -23.39 9.63 8.21
N MET A 291 -22.20 9.87 8.77
CA MET A 291 -21.07 8.97 8.58
C MET A 291 -21.27 7.76 9.49
N ILE A 292 -21.75 6.65 8.93
CA ILE A 292 -21.65 5.35 9.60
C ILE A 292 -20.16 5.03 9.65
N GLU A 293 -19.53 5.25 10.79
CA GLU A 293 -18.17 4.82 11.04
C GLU A 293 -18.08 3.29 10.82
N ALA A 294 -17.05 2.87 10.09
CA ALA A 294 -16.80 1.46 9.84
C ALA A 294 -16.59 0.73 11.18
N PRO A 295 -17.07 -0.51 11.34
CA PRO A 295 -16.85 -1.26 12.57
C PRO A 295 -15.35 -1.44 12.82
N ASP A 296 -14.97 -1.40 14.10
CA ASP A 296 -13.60 -1.70 14.53
C ASP A 296 -13.37 -3.22 14.34
N PRO A 297 -12.51 -3.63 13.39
CA PRO A 297 -12.39 -5.03 13.02
C PRO A 297 -11.66 -5.85 14.07
N LEU A 298 -11.74 -7.16 13.93
CA LEU A 298 -10.80 -8.08 14.59
C LEU A 298 -9.67 -8.42 13.63
N THR A 299 -8.44 -8.29 14.10
CA THR A 299 -7.26 -8.86 13.44
C THR A 299 -6.81 -10.09 14.20
N VAL A 300 -6.63 -11.19 13.48
CA VAL A 300 -6.06 -12.44 13.99
C VAL A 300 -4.79 -12.80 13.25
N TRP A 301 -3.81 -13.33 13.96
CA TRP A 301 -2.59 -13.87 13.34
C TRP A 301 -2.09 -15.11 14.06
N PHE A 302 -1.38 -15.94 13.30
CA PHE A 302 -0.92 -17.25 13.73
C PHE A 302 0.59 -17.28 13.74
N GLU A 303 1.17 -17.62 14.89
CA GLU A 303 2.62 -17.72 15.05
C GLU A 303 2.94 -18.74 16.15
N ASN A 304 3.97 -19.56 15.96
CA ASN A 304 4.49 -20.47 17.00
C ASN A 304 3.41 -21.35 17.68
N LYS A 305 2.46 -21.87 16.90
CA LYS A 305 1.28 -22.63 17.37
C LYS A 305 0.36 -21.87 18.34
N ALA A 306 0.39 -20.55 18.29
CA ALA A 306 -0.54 -19.68 18.99
C ALA A 306 -1.35 -18.86 17.98
N VAL A 307 -2.54 -18.46 18.41
CA VAL A 307 -3.32 -17.41 17.77
C VAL A 307 -3.29 -16.19 18.65
N SER A 308 -3.03 -15.05 18.03
CA SER A 308 -3.20 -13.75 18.66
C SER A 308 -4.44 -13.08 18.09
N ILE A 309 -5.22 -12.45 18.96
CA ILE A 309 -6.48 -11.80 18.60
C ILE A 309 -6.43 -10.38 19.14
N ALA A 310 -6.73 -9.41 18.27
CA ALA A 310 -6.74 -8.00 18.61
C ALA A 310 -7.93 -7.29 17.96
N HIS A 311 -8.35 -6.20 18.59
CA HIS A 311 -9.19 -5.18 17.96
C HIS A 311 -8.33 -4.22 17.16
N GLY A 312 -8.85 -3.73 16.04
CA GLY A 312 -8.16 -2.79 15.18
C GLY A 312 -7.52 -3.40 13.95
N ARG A 313 -7.04 -2.49 13.10
CA ARG A 313 -6.39 -2.77 11.82
C ARG A 313 -4.87 -2.79 11.98
N LEU A 314 -4.19 -3.17 10.91
CA LEU A 314 -2.76 -2.94 10.77
C LEU A 314 -2.53 -1.44 10.58
N GLY A 315 -1.47 -0.91 11.17
CA GLY A 315 -1.01 0.44 10.83
C GLY A 315 -0.37 0.48 9.43
N ALA A 316 -0.19 1.67 8.87
CA ALA A 316 0.44 1.93 7.57
C ALA A 316 1.80 1.23 7.36
N SER A 317 2.55 1.00 8.45
CA SER A 317 3.83 0.30 8.44
C SER A 317 3.73 -1.23 8.42
N GLY A 318 2.51 -1.77 8.48
CA GLY A 318 2.23 -3.19 8.71
C GLY A 318 2.30 -3.61 10.18
N ALA A 319 2.45 -2.65 11.11
CA ALA A 319 2.47 -2.94 12.54
C ALA A 319 1.13 -3.56 12.97
N GLN A 320 1.23 -4.67 13.70
CA GLN A 320 0.07 -5.35 14.28
C GLN A 320 -0.48 -4.53 15.46
N PRO A 321 -1.81 -4.53 15.66
CA PRO A 321 -2.41 -3.99 16.88
C PRO A 321 -1.97 -4.80 18.11
N GLU A 322 -2.05 -4.18 19.29
CA GLU A 322 -1.73 -4.85 20.55
C GLU A 322 -2.69 -6.03 20.77
N PRO A 323 -2.18 -7.25 21.01
CA PRO A 323 -3.02 -8.43 21.18
C PRO A 323 -3.85 -8.31 22.47
N ALA A 324 -5.17 -8.41 22.33
CA ALA A 324 -6.08 -8.57 23.45
C ALA A 324 -5.93 -9.96 24.10
N ALA A 325 -5.54 -10.96 23.31
CA ALA A 325 -5.18 -12.28 23.80
C ALA A 325 -4.16 -12.97 22.88
N VAL A 326 -3.32 -13.80 23.48
CA VAL A 326 -2.43 -14.75 22.81
C VAL A 326 -2.69 -16.13 23.40
N ILE A 327 -3.20 -17.05 22.58
CA ILE A 327 -3.73 -18.34 23.04
C ILE A 327 -3.07 -19.46 22.26
N SER A 328 -2.53 -20.46 22.97
CA SER A 328 -2.00 -21.67 22.35
C SER A 328 -3.12 -22.46 21.68
N LEU A 329 -2.89 -22.88 20.43
CA LEU A 329 -3.83 -23.69 19.65
C LEU A 329 -4.08 -25.06 20.29
N ASP A 330 -3.13 -25.57 21.07
CA ASP A 330 -3.22 -26.87 21.76
C ASP A 330 -3.93 -26.78 23.13
N ALA A 331 -4.19 -25.57 23.64
CA ALA A 331 -4.70 -25.34 25.00
C ALA A 331 -6.17 -24.90 25.06
N ALA A 332 -6.82 -24.71 23.92
CA ALA A 332 -8.18 -24.22 23.83
C ALA A 332 -8.93 -24.79 22.63
N THR A 333 -10.26 -24.84 22.75
CA THR A 333 -11.16 -25.11 21.62
C THR A 333 -11.66 -23.79 21.06
N PHE A 334 -11.63 -23.65 19.73
CA PHE A 334 -12.06 -22.43 19.06
C PHE A 334 -13.35 -22.67 18.29
N HIS A 335 -14.24 -21.69 18.35
CA HIS A 335 -15.45 -21.63 17.54
C HIS A 335 -15.52 -20.28 16.85
N VAL A 336 -15.59 -20.30 15.52
CA VAL A 336 -15.82 -19.11 14.71
C VAL A 336 -17.26 -19.14 14.24
N GLU A 337 -18.00 -18.07 14.52
CA GLU A 337 -19.39 -17.90 14.09
C GLU A 337 -19.57 -16.53 13.43
N PRO A 338 -20.40 -16.41 12.38
CA PRO A 338 -20.65 -15.12 11.76
C PRO A 338 -21.40 -14.21 12.72
N VAL A 339 -21.05 -12.92 12.70
CA VAL A 339 -21.82 -11.85 13.33
C VAL A 339 -23.21 -11.85 12.67
N ARG A 340 -24.24 -12.23 13.43
CA ARG A 340 -25.63 -12.16 12.96
C ARG A 340 -26.08 -10.70 12.91
N ARG A 341 -25.72 -9.98 11.84
CA ARG A 341 -26.28 -8.67 11.51
C ARG A 341 -27.42 -8.84 10.50
N GLY A 342 -28.56 -8.21 10.76
CA GLY A 342 -29.74 -8.22 9.88
C GLY A 342 -29.59 -7.42 8.59
N LEU A 343 -28.37 -7.16 8.10
CA LEU A 343 -28.11 -6.28 6.96
C LEU A 343 -26.92 -6.78 6.15
N THR A 344 -27.17 -7.02 4.87
CA THR A 344 -26.16 -7.09 3.81
C THR A 344 -25.28 -5.83 3.87
N LEU A 345 -24.00 -6.00 4.23
CA LEU A 345 -22.98 -4.98 3.98
C LEU A 345 -22.79 -4.92 2.46
N ALA A 346 -23.55 -4.05 1.80
CA ALA A 346 -23.25 -3.68 0.44
C ALA A 346 -21.82 -3.10 0.41
N PRO A 347 -21.01 -3.39 -0.62
CA PRO A 347 -19.79 -2.63 -0.82
C PRO A 347 -20.17 -1.15 -0.80
N LEU A 348 -19.46 -0.33 -0.03
CA LEU A 348 -19.55 1.12 -0.13
C LEU A 348 -19.01 1.49 -1.52
N SER A 349 -19.84 1.34 -2.55
CA SER A 349 -19.69 2.08 -3.79
C SER A 349 -19.91 3.53 -3.41
N ARG A 350 -18.83 4.25 -3.13
CA ARG A 350 -18.88 5.71 -3.16
C ARG A 350 -19.09 6.13 -4.61
N SER A 351 -20.33 6.01 -5.08
CA SER A 351 -20.83 6.86 -6.16
C SER A 351 -21.33 8.14 -5.50
N CYS A 352 -20.40 9.06 -5.24
CA CYS A 352 -20.75 10.47 -5.11
C CYS A 352 -20.38 11.07 -6.47
N GLY A 353 -21.41 11.58 -7.16
CA GLY A 353 -21.33 12.00 -8.56
C GLY A 353 -20.60 13.31 -8.80
#